data_AF-A0A971JE33-F1
#
_entry.id   AF-A0A971JE33-F1
#
_cell.length_a   1.000
_cell.length_b   1.000
_cell.length_c   1.000
_cell.angle_alpha   90.00
_cell.angle_beta   90.00
_cell.angle_gamma   90.00
#
_symmetry.space_group_name_H-M   'P 1'
#
loop_
_entity.id
_entity.type
_entity.pdbx_description
1 polymer ?
#
loop_
_entity_poly.entity_id
_entity_poly.type
_entity_poly.pdbx_seq_one_letter_code
_entity_poly.pdbx_strand_id
1 'polypeptide(L)' 'MAKREIEYYFSNVGTRNDVRMRVVNKLADEEPGTGSGDSASKYIYFVETLNSGDRVYLQRPANL' A
#
# COMPACT_ATOMS: atom_id res chain seq x y z
N MET A 1 2.30 16.72 -1.97
CA MET A 1 2.75 16.03 -0.75
C MET A 1 3.95 15.14 -1.08
N ALA A 2 4.87 14.95 -0.14
CA ALA A 2 5.99 14.03 -0.32
C ALA A 2 5.51 12.57 -0.38
N LYS A 3 6.19 11.75 -1.18
CA LYS A 3 5.94 10.31 -1.28
C LYS A 3 6.43 9.62 -0.01
N ARG A 4 5.62 8.73 0.57
CA ARG A 4 5.96 7.92 1.74
C ARG A 4 6.20 6.48 1.34
N GLU A 5 7.23 5.87 1.90
CA GLU A 5 7.59 4.47 1.65
C GLU A 5 7.48 3.69 2.96
N ILE A 6 6.82 2.53 2.90
CA ILE A 6 6.48 1.71 4.07
C ILE A 6 6.82 0.25 3.77
N GLU A 7 7.56 -0.40 4.67
CA GLU A 7 7.65 -1.86 4.70
C GLU A 7 6.44 -2.41 5.46
N TYR A 8 5.66 -3.28 4.83
CA TYR A 8 4.54 -3.90 5.54
C TYR A 8 4.16 -5.26 4.97
N TYR A 9 4.21 -6.29 5.81
CA TYR A 9 3.75 -7.63 5.45
C TYR A 9 2.24 -7.78 5.65
N PHE A 10 1.55 -8.28 4.62
CA PHE A 10 0.15 -8.70 4.73
C PHE A 10 0.07 -10.22 4.79
N SER A 11 -0.48 -10.78 5.88
CA SER A 11 -0.75 -12.21 5.95
C SER A 11 -1.77 -12.64 4.88
N ASN A 12 -1.47 -13.73 4.18
CA ASN A 12 -2.35 -14.36 3.20
C ASN A 12 -3.23 -15.47 3.80
N VAL A 13 -3.20 -15.68 5.12
CA VAL A 13 -3.98 -16.72 5.80
C VAL A 13 -5.48 -16.36 5.82
N GLY A 14 -6.35 -17.34 5.62
CA GLY A 14 -7.81 -17.17 5.67
C GLY A 14 -8.46 -16.99 4.30
N THR A 15 -9.65 -16.40 4.27
CA THR A 15 -10.39 -16.21 3.01
C THR A 15 -9.83 -15.05 2.21
N ARG A 16 -10.15 -15.01 0.90
CA ARG A 16 -9.83 -13.86 0.04
C ARG A 16 -10.40 -12.54 0.59
N ASN A 17 -11.53 -12.60 1.28
CA ASN A 17 -12.12 -11.41 1.88
C ASN A 17 -11.31 -10.93 3.09
N ASP A 18 -10.86 -11.85 3.94
CA ASP A 18 -10.03 -11.50 5.10
C ASP A 18 -8.73 -10.82 4.67
N VAL A 19 -8.07 -11.38 3.65
CA VAL A 19 -6.84 -10.80 3.08
C VAL A 19 -7.12 -9.41 2.50
N ARG A 20 -8.21 -9.25 1.74
CA ARG A 20 -8.61 -7.95 1.19
C ARG A 20 -8.83 -6.92 2.29
N MET A 21 -9.57 -7.29 3.34
CA MET A 21 -9.89 -6.38 4.43
C MET A 21 -8.66 -5.97 5.24
N ARG A 22 -7.66 -6.85 5.39
CA ARG A 22 -6.37 -6.45 6.00
C ARG A 22 -5.69 -5.34 5.21
N VAL A 23 -5.68 -5.44 3.88
CA VAL A 23 -5.12 -4.39 3.02
C VAL A 23 -5.95 -3.12 3.20
N VAL A 24 -7.26 -3.16 3.01
CA VAL A 24 -8.15 -1.99 3.15
C VAL A 24 -7.97 -1.29 4.50
N ASN A 25 -7.96 -2.05 5.59
CA ASN A 25 -7.78 -1.49 6.93
C ASN A 25 -6.43 -0.78 7.08
N LYS A 26 -5.34 -1.35 6.53
CA LYS A 26 -4.03 -0.69 6.58
C LYS A 26 -3.97 0.60 5.76
N LEU A 27 -4.68 0.63 4.63
CA LEU A 27 -4.78 1.83 3.80
C LEU A 27 -5.65 2.91 4.45
N ALA A 28 -6.59 2.55 5.33
CA ALA A 28 -7.40 3.50 6.08
C ALA A 28 -6.60 4.28 7.13
N ASP A 29 -5.42 3.79 7.54
CA ASP A 29 -4.50 4.49 8.45
C ASP A 29 -3.69 5.60 7.76
N GLU A 30 -3.78 5.72 6.43
CA GLU A 30 -3.05 6.74 5.67
C GLU A 30 -3.47 8.15 6.07
N GLU A 31 -2.50 9.06 6.21
CA GLU A 31 -2.82 10.49 6.23
C GLU A 31 -3.46 10.87 4.88
N PRO A 32 -4.71 11.38 4.89
CA PRO A 32 -5.44 11.67 3.67
C PRO A 32 -4.81 12.86 2.93
N GLY A 33 -4.86 12.80 1.60
CA GLY A 33 -4.60 13.97 0.77
C GLY A 33 -5.73 15.00 0.90
N THR A 34 -5.48 16.22 0.43
CA THR A 34 -6.47 17.30 0.39
C THR A 34 -7.10 17.49 -1.00
N GLY A 35 -6.71 16.68 -1.99
CA GLY A 35 -7.22 16.76 -3.35
C GLY A 35 -6.52 15.79 -4.31
N SER A 36 -6.54 16.10 -5.59
CA SER A 36 -5.88 15.33 -6.66
C SER A 36 -4.46 15.82 -6.96
N GLY A 37 -3.73 15.10 -7.81
CA GLY A 37 -2.39 15.49 -8.27
C GLY A 37 -1.39 15.63 -7.12
N ASP A 38 -0.87 16.84 -6.93
CA ASP A 38 0.07 17.12 -5.84
C ASP A 38 -0.58 17.25 -4.47
N SER A 39 -1.89 17.45 -4.42
CA SER A 39 -2.67 17.43 -3.18
C SER A 39 -3.05 16.01 -2.74
N ALA A 40 -2.81 15.00 -3.58
CA ALA A 40 -3.03 13.61 -3.21
C ALA A 40 -1.91 13.11 -2.29
N SER A 41 -2.29 12.28 -1.32
CA SER A 41 -1.32 11.52 -0.53
C SER A 41 -0.74 10.39 -1.38
N LYS A 42 0.58 10.22 -1.34
CA LYS A 42 1.31 9.27 -2.21
C LYS A 42 2.06 8.26 -1.32
N TYR A 43 1.78 6.97 -1.50
CA TYR A 43 2.35 5.87 -0.71
C TYR A 43 2.89 4.75 -1.60
N ILE A 44 4.00 4.15 -1.19
CA ILE A 44 4.45 2.84 -1.66
C ILE A 44 4.57 1.91 -0.45
N TYR A 45 3.89 0.77 -0.53
CA TYR A 45 3.99 -0.32 0.43
C TYR A 45 4.82 -1.42 -0.20
N PHE A 46 6.02 -1.66 0.31
CA PHE A 46 6.79 -2.85 -0.05
C PHE A 46 6.30 -4.01 0.81
N VAL A 47 5.73 -5.02 0.15
CA VAL A 47 4.98 -6.09 0.82
C VAL A 47 5.72 -7.43 0.83
N GLU A 48 6.69 -7.59 -0.07
CA GLU A 48 7.50 -8.79 -0.18
C GLU A 48 8.82 -8.47 -0.88
N THR A 49 9.89 -9.20 -0.53
CA THR A 49 11.14 -9.23 -1.29
C THR A 49 11.33 -10.66 -1.77
N LEU A 50 11.41 -10.84 -3.08
CA LEU A 50 11.60 -12.13 -3.72
C LEU A 50 13.04 -12.61 -3.51
N ASN A 51 13.27 -13.91 -3.70
CA ASN A 51 14.61 -14.50 -3.58
C ASN A 51 15.63 -13.89 -4.57
N SER A 52 15.17 -13.28 -5.67
CA SER A 52 16.01 -12.54 -6.62
C SER A 52 16.50 -11.18 -6.08
N GLY A 53 15.95 -10.70 -4.97
CA GLY A 53 16.14 -9.34 -4.46
C GLY A 53 15.12 -8.33 -5.00
N ASP A 54 14.28 -8.74 -5.96
CA ASP A 54 13.20 -7.88 -6.48
C ASP A 54 12.14 -7.65 -5.41
N ARG A 55 11.56 -6.44 -5.39
CA ARG A 55 10.58 -6.03 -4.38
C ARG A 55 9.18 -5.94 -4.98
N VAL A 56 8.23 -6.61 -4.35
CA VAL A 56 6.82 -6.49 -4.67
C VAL A 56 6.24 -5.34 -3.86
N TYR A 57 5.52 -4.45 -4.53
CA TYR A 57 4.95 -3.28 -3.88
C TYR A 57 3.54 -2.95 -4.35
N LEU A 58 2.79 -2.26 -3.47
CA LEU A 58 1.53 -1.61 -3.79
C LEU A 58 1.77 -0.10 -3.84
N GLN A 59 1.27 0.56 -4.88
CA GLN A 59 1.39 2.01 -5.04
C GLN A 59 0.02 2.68 -4.88
N ARG A 60 0.00 3.81 -4.17
CA ARG A 60 -1.16 4.67 -4.00
C ARG A 60 -0.84 6.16 -4.24
N PRO A 61 -1.76 6.95 -4.82
CA PRO A 61 -2.97 6.48 -5.49
C PRO A 61 -2.60 5.57 -6.68
N ALA A 62 -3.50 4.66 -7.05
CA ALA A 62 -3.27 3.82 -8.22
C ALA A 62 -3.17 4.72 -9.46
N ASN A 63 -2.13 4.54 -10.27
CA ASN A 63 -2.05 5.18 -11.57
C ASN A 63 -3.12 4.53 -12.45
N LEU A 64 -4.16 5.28 -12.82
CA LEU A 64 -5.14 4.89 -13.83
C LEU A 64 -4.65 5.31 -15.22
#